data_AF-A0A9D9Q4C0-F1
#
_entry.id   AF-A0A9D9Q4C0-F1
#
_cell.length_a   1.000
_cell.length_b   1.000
_cell.length_c   1.000
_cell.angle_alpha   90.00
_cell.angle_beta   90.00
_cell.angle_gamma   90.00
#
_symmetry.space_group_name_H-M   'P 1'
#
loop_
_entity.id
_entity.type
_entity.pdbx_description
1 polymer ?
#
loop_
_entity_poly.entity_id
_entity_poly.type
_entity_poly.pdbx_seq_one_letter_code
_entity_poly.pdbx_strand_id
1 'polypeptide(L)'
;FDDIKKVISIWICMGSPNVKDSGIAEYNFNEQTTIDSIKQDKSNYDLMQIVMVYIGKDPALIEDELLKLLHLVFRAKLNAAEKKDRLKTDYGIEMDNEALKEVNVMCNLGEGLVEETREEMREEMTLSHLKSLMEAMGISLEKAMDILKVPLNSRSMYASMIS
;
A
#
# COMPACT_ATOMS: atom_id res chain seq x y z
N PHE A 1 -17.01 34.44 11.64
CA PHE A 1 -16.28 33.21 11.19
C PHE A 1 -15.16 32.88 12.17
N ASP A 2 -15.12 33.51 13.34
CA ASP A 2 -13.91 33.71 14.13
C ASP A 2 -13.47 32.52 15.01
N ASP A 3 -14.23 31.41 14.97
CA ASP A 3 -13.97 30.23 15.81
C ASP A 3 -13.65 28.96 15.01
N ILE A 4 -13.58 29.02 13.68
CA ILE A 4 -13.23 27.82 12.90
C ILE A 4 -11.77 27.46 13.17
N LYS A 5 -11.55 26.23 13.64
CA LYS A 5 -10.22 25.68 13.90
C LYS A 5 -9.70 24.96 12.67
N LYS A 6 -8.38 25.02 12.47
CA LYS A 6 -7.70 24.24 11.44
C LYS A 6 -7.88 22.75 11.71
N VAL A 7 -8.30 22.02 10.69
CA VAL A 7 -8.43 20.56 10.70
C VAL A 7 -7.23 19.95 9.99
N ILE A 8 -6.56 19.01 10.64
CA ILE A 8 -5.46 18.24 10.06
C ILE A 8 -5.89 16.78 9.97
N SER A 9 -5.86 16.24 8.75
CA SER A 9 -6.14 14.83 8.48
C SER A 9 -4.84 14.11 8.15
N ILE A 10 -4.51 13.05 8.89
CA ILE A 10 -3.30 12.24 8.67
C ILE A 10 -3.71 10.91 8.06
N TRP A 11 -3.13 10.59 6.90
CA TRP A 11 -3.46 9.41 6.12
C TRP A 11 -2.25 8.50 6.09
N ILE A 12 -2.37 7.33 6.72
CA ILE A 12 -1.30 6.32 6.71
C ILE A 12 -1.47 5.44 5.48
N CYS A 13 -0.54 5.55 4.55
CA CYS A 13 -0.57 4.90 3.26
C CYS A 13 0.40 3.72 3.23
N MET A 14 -0.16 2.51 3.07
CA MET A 14 0.59 1.25 2.97
C MET A 14 1.25 1.06 1.60
N GLY A 15 1.18 2.03 0.70
CA GLY A 15 1.81 1.99 -0.60
C GLY A 15 2.16 3.41 -1.04
N SER A 16 3.29 3.55 -1.72
CA SER A 16 3.72 4.81 -2.32
C SER A 16 3.49 4.77 -3.83
N PRO A 17 3.12 5.91 -4.46
CA PRO A 17 3.05 6.04 -5.92
C PRO A 17 4.37 5.63 -6.60
N ASN A 18 5.50 5.87 -5.91
CA ASN A 18 6.80 5.36 -6.31
C ASN A 18 7.16 4.18 -5.42
N VAL A 19 7.40 3.01 -6.02
CA VAL A 19 7.65 1.73 -5.32
C VAL A 19 8.79 1.78 -4.29
N LYS A 20 9.70 2.76 -4.40
CA LYS A 20 10.92 2.90 -3.61
C LYS A 20 10.87 3.92 -2.47
N ASP A 21 9.85 4.78 -2.40
CA ASP A 21 9.94 5.97 -1.55
C ASP A 21 8.98 5.86 -0.36
N SER A 22 9.56 5.75 0.84
CA SER A 22 8.89 6.18 2.07
C SER A 22 8.94 7.70 2.16
N GLY A 23 7.89 8.36 2.64
CA GLY A 23 7.93 9.82 2.76
C GLY A 23 6.67 10.40 3.38
N ILE A 24 6.75 11.69 3.72
CA ILE A 24 5.64 12.45 4.25
C ILE A 24 5.38 13.62 3.29
N ALA A 25 4.15 13.73 2.79
CA ALA A 25 3.73 14.82 1.93
C ALA A 25 2.60 15.60 2.61
N GLU A 26 2.75 16.92 2.65
CA GLU A 26 1.77 17.83 3.21
C GLU A 26 1.05 18.59 2.11
N TYR A 27 -0.28 18.60 2.19
CA TYR A 27 -1.15 19.35 1.30
C TYR A 27 -1.88 20.41 2.12
N ASN A 28 -1.66 21.66 1.74
CA ASN A 28 -2.30 22.84 2.35
C ASN A 28 -3.03 23.65 1.27
N PHE A 29 -3.94 24.53 1.69
CA PHE A 29 -4.62 25.41 0.77
C PHE A 29 -3.82 26.69 0.57
N ASN A 30 -3.64 27.08 -0.69
CA ASN A 30 -3.05 28.35 -1.06
C ASN A 30 -4.06 29.14 -1.89
N GLU A 31 -4.43 30.32 -1.39
CA GLU A 31 -5.39 31.20 -2.06
C GLU A 31 -4.84 31.71 -3.40
N GLN A 32 -5.64 31.64 -4.46
CA GLN A 32 -5.39 32.29 -5.74
C GLN A 32 -6.57 33.19 -6.09
N THR A 33 -6.35 34.50 -6.11
CA THR A 33 -7.35 35.50 -6.51
C THR A 33 -7.24 35.82 -8.01
N THR A 34 -8.36 35.69 -8.74
CA THR A 34 -8.41 35.90 -10.20
C THR A 34 -9.07 37.23 -10.59
N ILE A 35 -10.03 37.74 -9.81
CA ILE A 35 -10.73 39.01 -10.04
C ILE A 35 -11.00 39.64 -8.66
N ASP A 36 -10.73 40.94 -8.53
CA ASP A 36 -10.81 41.75 -7.31
C ASP A 36 -9.85 41.36 -6.17
N SER A 37 -9.20 42.39 -5.60
CA SER A 37 -8.09 42.25 -4.64
C SER A 37 -8.54 42.04 -3.20
N ILE A 38 -9.45 41.09 -2.95
CA ILE A 38 -9.76 40.68 -1.59
C ILE A 38 -8.72 39.65 -1.18
N LYS A 39 -7.68 40.11 -0.47
CA LYS A 39 -6.72 39.21 0.20
C LYS A 39 -7.25 38.89 1.58
N GLN A 40 -7.36 37.60 1.90
CA GLN A 40 -7.63 37.17 3.26
C GLN A 40 -6.33 36.81 3.99
N ASP A 41 -6.34 36.92 5.31
CA ASP A 41 -5.29 36.32 6.13
C ASP A 41 -5.28 34.80 5.94
N LYS A 42 -4.09 34.20 5.90
CA LYS A 42 -3.94 32.75 5.69
C LYS A 42 -4.74 31.92 6.69
N SER A 43 -4.88 32.38 7.92
CA SER A 43 -5.68 31.72 8.97
C SER A 43 -7.16 31.57 8.59
N ASN A 44 -7.66 32.39 7.65
CA ASN A 44 -9.07 32.39 7.27
C ASN A 44 -9.39 31.43 6.12
N TYR A 45 -8.39 31.04 5.31
CA TYR A 45 -8.58 30.10 4.19
C TYR A 45 -7.82 28.77 4.36
N ASP A 46 -6.66 28.74 5.04
CA ASP A 46 -5.86 27.52 5.27
C ASP A 46 -6.40 26.72 6.48
N LEU A 47 -7.69 26.41 6.42
CA LEU A 47 -8.44 25.74 7.49
C LEU A 47 -8.38 24.21 7.41
N MET A 48 -7.80 23.65 6.35
CA MET A 48 -7.72 22.21 6.13
C MET A 48 -6.32 21.83 5.64
N GLN A 49 -5.77 20.75 6.21
CA GLN A 49 -4.47 20.19 5.81
C GLN A 49 -4.57 18.67 5.77
N ILE A 50 -3.96 18.08 4.74
CA ILE A 50 -3.81 16.62 4.62
C ILE A 50 -2.32 16.29 4.73
N VAL A 51 -1.98 15.36 5.59
CA VAL A 51 -0.63 14.80 5.73
C VAL A 51 -0.68 13.35 5.28
N MET A 52 -0.09 13.06 4.12
CA MET A 52 0.05 11.72 3.59
C MET A 52 1.35 11.12 4.10
N VAL A 53 1.27 9.99 4.79
CA VAL A 53 2.42 9.27 5.34
C VAL A 53 2.57 7.95 4.57
N TYR A 54 3.54 7.91 3.67
CA TYR A 54 3.84 6.74 2.85
C TYR A 54 4.86 5.84 3.53
N ILE A 55 4.45 4.61 3.86
CA ILE A 55 5.31 3.61 4.50
C ILE A 55 5.99 2.77 3.40
N GLY A 56 7.32 2.84 3.33
CA GLY A 56 8.13 2.11 2.37
C GLY A 56 8.03 0.59 2.52
N LYS A 57 8.21 -0.13 1.42
CA LYS A 57 8.17 -1.60 1.40
C LYS A 57 9.43 -2.24 1.96
N ASP A 58 10.60 -1.67 1.66
CA ASP A 58 11.89 -2.19 2.09
C ASP A 58 12.39 -1.36 3.28
N PRO A 59 12.44 -1.94 4.50
CA PRO A 59 12.89 -1.22 5.69
C PRO A 59 14.34 -0.74 5.58
N ALA A 60 15.19 -1.38 4.76
CA ALA A 60 16.57 -0.96 4.56
C ALA A 60 16.71 0.35 3.78
N LEU A 61 15.68 0.74 3.02
CA LEU A 61 15.63 1.99 2.26
C LEU A 61 14.94 3.12 3.04
N ILE A 62 14.34 2.83 4.20
CA ILE A 62 13.69 3.85 5.03
C ILE A 62 14.75 4.47 5.92
N GLU A 63 15.07 5.75 5.69
CA GLU A 63 16.06 6.46 6.50
C GLU A 63 15.45 7.04 7.78
N ASP A 64 14.22 7.56 7.68
CA ASP A 64 13.53 8.26 8.77
C ASP A 64 13.03 7.30 9.86
N GLU A 65 13.32 7.62 11.13
CA GLU A 65 12.99 6.78 12.29
C GLU A 65 11.49 6.66 12.57
N LEU A 66 10.70 7.72 12.33
CA LEU A 66 9.25 7.64 12.45
C LEU A 66 8.69 6.69 11.39
N LEU A 67 9.19 6.77 10.17
CA LEU A 67 8.77 5.86 9.09
C LEU A 67 9.23 4.41 9.35
N LYS A 68 10.39 4.19 9.99
CA LYS A 68 10.84 2.85 10.44
C LYS A 68 9.94 2.29 11.54
N LEU A 69 9.55 3.12 12.51
CA LEU A 69 8.59 2.75 13.55
C LEU A 69 7.25 2.35 12.92
N LEU A 70 6.71 3.20 12.04
CA LEU A 70 5.46 2.91 11.34
C LEU A 70 5.57 1.66 10.47
N HIS A 71 6.72 1.41 9.84
CA HIS A 71 6.98 0.16 9.13
C HIS A 71 6.95 -1.05 10.07
N LEU A 72 7.58 -0.98 11.24
CA LEU A 72 7.54 -2.04 12.26
C LEU A 72 6.10 -2.36 12.68
N VAL A 73 5.30 -1.32 12.95
CA VAL A 73 3.92 -1.47 13.41
C VAL A 73 3.05 -2.08 12.32
N PHE A 74 3.09 -1.49 11.12
CA PHE A 74 2.08 -1.70 10.09
C PHE A 74 2.48 -2.66 8.96
N ARG A 75 3.78 -2.85 8.67
CA ARG A 75 4.23 -3.66 7.53
C ARG A 75 5.11 -4.85 7.89
N ALA A 76 5.79 -4.82 9.03
CA ALA A 76 6.68 -5.91 9.40
C ALA A 76 5.88 -7.20 9.61
N LYS A 77 6.29 -8.26 8.92
CA LYS A 77 5.75 -9.62 9.06
C LYS A 77 6.31 -10.31 10.31
N LEU A 78 6.12 -9.66 11.45
CA LEU A 78 6.46 -10.14 12.78
C LEU A 78 5.19 -10.51 13.52
N ASN A 79 5.29 -11.50 14.39
CA ASN A 79 4.16 -11.84 15.25
C ASN A 79 3.94 -10.76 16.31
N ALA A 80 2.82 -10.87 17.02
CA ALA A 80 2.44 -9.91 18.04
C ALA A 80 3.50 -9.72 19.15
N ALA A 81 4.06 -10.82 19.65
CA ALA A 81 5.04 -10.77 20.72
C ALA A 81 6.34 -10.10 20.26
N GLU A 82 6.81 -10.42 19.06
CA GLU A 82 8.01 -9.83 18.44
C GLU A 82 7.85 -8.34 18.18
N LYS A 83 6.70 -7.90 17.63
CA LYS A 83 6.43 -6.46 17.43
C LYS A 83 6.45 -5.72 18.77
N LYS A 84 5.80 -6.27 19.79
CA LYS A 84 5.74 -5.67 21.14
C LYS A 84 7.13 -5.54 21.77
N ASP A 85 7.94 -6.59 21.67
CA ASP A 85 9.32 -6.58 22.18
C ASP A 85 10.17 -5.52 21.47
N ARG A 86 10.11 -5.45 20.14
CA ARG A 86 10.82 -4.43 19.36
C ARG A 86 10.33 -3.01 19.62
N LEU A 87 9.03 -2.79 19.75
CA LEU A 87 8.49 -1.48 20.10
C LEU A 87 9.01 -0.99 21.44
N LYS A 88 9.11 -1.90 22.43
CA LYS A 88 9.67 -1.60 23.73
C LYS A 88 11.18 -1.38 23.69
N THR A 89 11.92 -2.25 23.02
CA THR A 89 13.39 -2.24 23.02
C THR A 89 13.96 -1.14 22.12
N ASP A 90 13.44 -0.98 20.91
CA ASP A 90 13.97 -0.05 19.91
C ASP A 90 13.44 1.38 20.13
N TYR A 91 12.20 1.51 20.62
CA TYR A 91 11.49 2.81 20.68
C TYR A 91 10.96 3.17 22.08
N GLY A 92 11.09 2.31 23.09
CA GLY A 92 10.57 2.56 24.43
C GLY A 92 9.04 2.58 24.52
N ILE A 93 8.34 2.04 23.52
CA ILE A 93 6.88 2.06 23.44
C ILE A 93 6.32 0.76 24.01
N GLU A 94 5.62 0.86 25.15
CA GLU A 94 4.90 -0.27 25.73
C GLU A 94 3.47 -0.35 25.17
N MET A 95 3.20 -1.37 24.36
CA MET A 95 1.84 -1.66 23.88
C MET A 95 1.19 -2.79 24.69
N ASP A 96 -0.11 -2.66 24.95
CA ASP A 96 -0.93 -3.77 25.42
C ASP A 96 -1.21 -4.77 24.27
N ASN A 97 -1.70 -5.95 24.64
CA ASN A 97 -1.92 -7.03 23.67
C ASN A 97 -3.20 -6.82 22.83
N GLU A 98 -4.08 -5.89 23.23
CA GLU A 98 -5.37 -5.64 22.58
C GLU A 98 -5.19 -4.64 21.43
N ALA A 99 -4.54 -3.50 21.70
CA ALA A 99 -4.11 -2.52 20.70
C ALA A 99 -3.26 -3.17 19.61
N LEU A 100 -2.39 -4.13 19.97
CA LEU A 100 -1.55 -4.81 19.00
C LEU A 100 -2.33 -5.81 18.13
N LYS A 101 -3.41 -6.40 18.65
CA LYS A 101 -4.34 -7.21 17.85
C LYS A 101 -5.09 -6.36 16.84
N GLU A 102 -5.59 -5.20 17.26
CA GLU A 102 -6.30 -4.27 16.38
C GLU A 102 -5.42 -3.79 15.22
N VAL A 103 -4.16 -3.43 15.51
CA VAL A 103 -3.17 -3.08 14.49
C VAL A 103 -2.96 -4.23 13.51
N ASN A 104 -2.77 -5.46 13.99
CA ASN A 104 -2.56 -6.61 13.11
C ASN A 104 -3.78 -6.92 12.22
N VAL A 105 -5.01 -6.70 12.72
CA VAL A 105 -6.24 -6.84 11.92
C VAL A 105 -6.27 -5.83 10.78
N MET A 106 -5.90 -4.56 11.03
CA MET A 106 -5.84 -3.53 9.99
C MET A 106 -4.78 -3.84 8.91
N CYS A 107 -3.66 -4.44 9.30
CA CYS A 107 -2.60 -4.83 8.37
C CYS A 107 -3.07 -5.95 7.43
N ASN A 108 -3.71 -6.99 7.98
CA ASN A 108 -4.15 -8.16 7.23
C ASN A 108 -5.28 -7.83 6.24
N LEU A 109 -6.20 -6.93 6.59
CA LEU A 109 -7.31 -6.53 5.70
C LEU A 109 -6.80 -5.78 4.46
N GLY A 110 -5.78 -4.92 4.63
CA GLY A 110 -5.15 -4.21 3.51
C GLY A 110 -4.23 -5.10 2.66
N GLU A 111 -3.53 -6.07 3.26
CA GLU A 111 -2.69 -7.03 2.52
C GLU A 111 -3.51 -8.03 1.70
N GLY A 112 -4.63 -8.53 2.24
CA GLY A 112 -5.50 -9.47 1.53
C GLY A 112 -6.00 -8.91 0.20
N LEU A 113 -6.50 -7.68 0.20
CA LEU A 113 -7.00 -7.01 -1.01
C LEU A 113 -5.89 -6.82 -2.07
N VAL A 114 -4.67 -6.46 -1.64
CA VAL A 114 -3.55 -6.22 -2.56
C VAL A 114 -3.01 -7.53 -3.15
N GLU A 115 -2.94 -8.60 -2.36
CA GLU A 115 -2.47 -9.89 -2.88
C GLU A 115 -3.50 -10.53 -3.81
N GLU A 116 -4.79 -10.45 -3.50
CA GLU A 116 -5.89 -10.86 -4.39
C GLU A 116 -5.78 -10.15 -5.75
N THR A 117 -5.65 -8.82 -5.76
CA THR A 117 -5.51 -8.05 -7.01
C THR A 117 -4.26 -8.45 -7.82
N ARG A 118 -3.17 -8.85 -7.14
CA ARG A 118 -1.91 -9.27 -7.80
C ARG A 118 -1.96 -10.69 -8.33
N GLU A 119 -2.67 -11.58 -7.66
CA GLU A 119 -2.95 -12.94 -8.13
C GLU A 119 -3.83 -12.88 -9.37
N GLU A 120 -4.92 -12.11 -9.34
CA GLU A 120 -5.80 -11.87 -10.50
C GLU A 120 -5.01 -11.34 -11.71
N MET A 121 -4.20 -10.29 -11.54
CA MET A 121 -3.37 -9.77 -12.64
C MET A 121 -2.34 -10.77 -13.18
N ARG A 122 -1.75 -11.61 -12.33
CA ARG A 122 -0.80 -12.65 -12.75
C ARG A 122 -1.50 -13.74 -13.54
N GLU A 123 -2.71 -14.10 -13.14
CA GLU A 123 -3.53 -15.09 -13.83
C GLU A 123 -3.95 -14.58 -15.21
N GLU A 124 -4.44 -13.34 -15.30
CA GLU A 124 -4.80 -12.71 -16.57
C GLU A 124 -3.61 -12.63 -17.54
N MET A 125 -2.43 -12.23 -17.04
CA MET A 125 -1.21 -12.15 -17.85
C MET A 125 -0.77 -13.53 -18.35
N THR A 126 -0.80 -14.53 -17.48
CA THR A 126 -0.43 -15.91 -17.84
C THR A 126 -1.40 -16.47 -18.89
N LEU A 127 -2.70 -16.24 -18.71
CA LEU A 127 -3.73 -16.65 -19.66
C LEU A 127 -3.57 -15.94 -21.01
N SER A 128 -3.26 -14.65 -21.02
CA SER A 128 -2.96 -13.90 -22.25
C SER A 128 -1.76 -14.50 -22.99
N HIS A 129 -0.65 -14.77 -22.31
CA HIS A 129 0.52 -15.40 -22.92
C HIS A 129 0.22 -16.81 -23.46
N LEU A 130 -0.59 -17.62 -22.76
CA LEU A 130 -1.00 -18.94 -23.24
C LEU A 130 -1.78 -18.83 -24.56
N LYS A 131 -2.79 -17.94 -24.62
CA LYS A 131 -3.57 -17.71 -25.85
C LYS A 131 -2.68 -17.24 -27.00
N SER A 132 -1.80 -16.26 -26.77
CA SER A 132 -0.87 -15.78 -27.80
C SER A 132 0.08 -16.86 -28.32
N LEU A 133 0.60 -17.74 -27.44
CA LEU A 133 1.44 -18.86 -27.88
C LEU A 133 0.65 -19.88 -28.71
N MET A 134 -0.58 -20.20 -28.30
CA MET A 134 -1.44 -21.12 -29.04
C MET A 134 -1.79 -20.57 -30.43
N GLU A 135 -2.13 -19.28 -30.53
CA GLU A 135 -2.48 -18.62 -31.80
C GLU A 135 -1.27 -18.43 -32.71
N ALA A 136 -0.15 -17.92 -32.18
CA ALA A 136 1.03 -17.58 -32.99
C ALA A 136 1.85 -18.81 -33.42
N MET A 137 1.91 -19.84 -32.58
CA MET A 137 2.73 -21.03 -32.82
C MET A 137 1.92 -22.28 -33.18
N GLY A 138 0.59 -22.22 -33.09
CA GLY A 138 -0.29 -23.35 -33.42
C GLY A 138 -0.12 -24.56 -32.49
N ILE A 139 0.37 -24.35 -31.27
CA ILE A 139 0.67 -25.42 -30.30
C ILE A 139 -0.52 -25.68 -29.37
N SER A 140 -0.57 -26.89 -28.79
CA SER A 140 -1.61 -27.24 -27.82
C SER A 140 -1.44 -26.49 -26.50
N LEU A 141 -2.54 -26.33 -25.75
CA LEU A 141 -2.54 -25.70 -24.43
C LEU A 141 -1.55 -26.38 -23.47
N GLU A 142 -1.48 -27.72 -23.49
CA GLU A 142 -0.51 -28.48 -22.69
C GLU A 142 0.93 -28.08 -23.01
N LYS A 143 1.25 -27.95 -24.30
CA LYS A 143 2.59 -27.58 -24.73
C LYS A 143 2.93 -26.12 -24.39
N ALA A 144 1.95 -25.22 -24.49
CA ALA A 144 2.10 -23.83 -24.09
C ALA A 144 2.35 -23.71 -22.57
N MET A 145 1.63 -24.48 -21.74
CA MET A 145 1.84 -24.55 -20.30
C MET A 145 3.21 -25.12 -19.92
N ASP A 146 3.72 -26.10 -20.67
CA ASP A 146 5.09 -26.61 -20.49
C ASP A 146 6.15 -25.56 -20.83
N ILE A 147 5.97 -24.81 -21.93
CA ILE A 147 6.89 -23.74 -22.35
C ILE A 147 6.94 -22.61 -21.31
N LEU A 148 5.78 -22.17 -20.83
CA LEU A 148 5.67 -21.15 -19.78
C LEU A 148 5.98 -21.70 -18.37
N LYS A 149 6.25 -23.01 -18.25
CA LYS A 149 6.54 -23.70 -16.98
C LYS A 149 5.45 -23.46 -15.92
N VAL A 150 4.18 -23.49 -16.36
CA VAL A 150 3.03 -23.34 -15.46
C VAL A 150 3.00 -24.51 -14.46
N PRO A 151 2.95 -24.22 -13.14
CA PRO A 151 2.88 -25.23 -12.08
C PRO A 151 1.68 -26.18 -12.25
N LEU A 152 1.89 -27.48 -11.99
CA LEU A 152 0.87 -28.53 -12.20
C LEU A 152 -0.45 -28.26 -11.46
N ASN A 153 -0.38 -27.71 -10.24
CA ASN A 153 -1.53 -27.38 -9.41
C ASN A 153 -2.40 -26.25 -9.97
N SER A 154 -1.88 -25.43 -10.88
CA SER A 154 -2.60 -24.32 -11.51
C SER A 154 -3.10 -24.65 -12.93
N ARG A 155 -2.68 -25.78 -13.52
CA ARG A 155 -3.01 -26.12 -14.91
C ARG A 155 -4.51 -26.37 -15.15
N SER A 156 -5.19 -26.99 -14.19
CA SER A 156 -6.63 -27.24 -14.28
C SER A 156 -7.45 -25.95 -14.35
N MET A 157 -6.99 -24.92 -13.64
CA MET A 157 -7.62 -23.59 -13.66
C MET A 157 -7.52 -22.97 -15.05
N TYR A 158 -6.32 -22.85 -15.63
CA TYR A 158 -6.15 -22.28 -16.97
C TYR A 158 -6.83 -23.12 -18.06
N ALA A 159 -6.88 -24.45 -17.91
CA ALA A 159 -7.62 -25.33 -18.82
C ALA A 159 -9.12 -25.00 -18.84
N SER A 160 -9.72 -24.71 -17.68
CA SER A 160 -11.13 -24.34 -17.57
C SER A 160 -11.47 -22.94 -18.10
N MET A 161 -10.47 -22.05 -18.18
CA MET A 161 -10.64 -20.67 -18.65
C MET A 161 -10.40 -20.50 -20.16
N ILE A 162 -9.78 -21.48 -20.81
CA ILE A 162 -9.42 -21.47 -22.23
C ILE A 162 -10.33 -22.40 -23.05
N SER A 163 -11.01 -23.37 -22.42
CA SER A 163 -12.05 -24.22 -23.03
C SER A 163 -13.29 -23.43 -23.40
#